data_AF-A0A182P7Q8-F1
#
_entry.id   AF-A0A182P7Q8-F1
#
_cell.length_a   1.000
_cell.length_b   1.000
_cell.length_c   1.000
_cell.angle_alpha   90.00
_cell.angle_beta   90.00
_cell.angle_gamma   90.00
#
_symmetry.space_group_name_H-M   'P 1'
#
loop_
_entity.id
_entity.type
_entity.pdbx_description
1 polymer ?
#
loop_
_entity_poly.entity_id
_entity_poly.type
_entity_poly.pdbx_seq_one_letter_code
_entity_poly.pdbx_strand_id
1 'polypeptide(L)' 'MEVPNTSRTGDKFETMSRNTGYTKYMSLKIRNVGPADFGSYRCVAKNSLGETDGLIKLDGN' A
#
# COMPACT_ATOMS: atom_id res chain seq x y z
N MET A 1 13.20 6.47 19.29
CA MET A 1 13.64 6.06 17.94
C MET A 1 12.51 6.43 17.00
N GLU A 2 12.54 7.63 16.45
CA GLU A 2 11.47 8.15 15.59
C GLU A 2 11.52 7.42 14.25
N VAL A 3 10.40 6.80 13.87
CA VAL A 3 10.32 5.95 12.67
C VAL A 3 9.84 6.82 11.52
N PRO A 4 10.59 6.96 10.42
CA PRO A 4 10.27 7.90 9.36
C PRO A 4 8.98 7.48 8.63
N ASN A 5 8.01 8.40 8.54
CA ASN A 5 6.86 8.28 7.66
C ASN A 5 7.38 8.35 6.21
N THR A 6 7.63 7.21 5.59
CA THR A 6 7.97 7.14 4.16
C THR A 6 6.70 7.24 3.32
N SER A 7 6.12 8.44 3.20
CA SER A 7 5.07 8.72 2.21
C SER A 7 5.73 8.89 0.84
N ARG A 8 5.52 7.94 -0.07
CA ARG A 8 5.75 8.19 -1.51
C ARG A 8 4.44 8.72 -2.08
N THR A 9 4.41 10.01 -2.37
CA THR A 9 3.28 10.69 -2.99
C THR A 9 3.57 10.91 -4.46
N GLY A 10 2.86 10.19 -5.33
CA GLY A 10 2.53 10.70 -6.66
C GLY A 10 1.18 11.38 -6.60
N ASP A 11 0.90 12.35 -7.47
CA ASP A 11 -0.37 13.11 -7.46
C ASP A 11 -1.61 12.21 -7.51
N LYS A 12 -1.49 11.02 -8.12
CA LYS A 12 -2.53 10.01 -8.24
C LYS A 12 -2.50 8.94 -7.14
N PHE A 13 -1.31 8.46 -6.76
CA PHE A 13 -1.13 7.34 -5.84
C PHE A 13 -0.44 7.82 -4.56
N GLU A 14 -1.16 7.71 -3.45
CA GLU A 14 -0.70 8.10 -2.13
C GLU A 14 -0.55 6.86 -1.26
N THR A 15 0.68 6.59 -0.81
CA THR A 15 0.97 5.47 0.09
C THR A 15 1.21 5.96 1.51
N MET A 16 0.58 5.30 2.48
CA MET A 16 0.80 5.53 3.91
C MET A 16 1.33 4.25 4.56
N SER A 17 2.28 4.41 5.47
CA SER A 17 2.69 3.33 6.37
C SER A 17 2.78 3.81 7.80
N ARG A 18 2.18 3.07 8.74
CA ARG A 18 2.25 3.35 10.17
C ARG A 18 2.81 2.12 10.89
N ASN A 19 3.83 2.33 11.71
CA ASN A 19 4.43 1.28 12.53
C ASN A 19 3.94 1.40 13.97
N THR A 20 3.55 0.28 14.57
CA THR A 20 3.15 0.16 15.97
C THR A 20 3.79 -1.09 16.56
N GLY A 21 4.90 -0.93 17.28
CA GLY A 21 5.71 -2.06 17.75
C GLY A 21 6.21 -2.90 16.56
N TYR A 22 5.92 -4.20 16.59
CA TYR A 22 6.25 -5.14 15.51
C TYR A 22 5.20 -5.18 14.38
N THR A 23 4.11 -4.42 14.51
CA THR A 23 3.04 -4.36 13.51
C THR A 23 3.27 -3.19 12.57
N LYS A 24 3.14 -3.44 11.26
CA LYS A 24 3.17 -2.41 10.23
C LYS A 24 1.82 -2.38 9.50
N TYR A 25 1.16 -1.23 9.55
CA TYR A 25 -0.04 -0.95 8.77
C TYR A 25 0.35 -0.24 7.49
N MET A 26 -0.17 -0.69 6.35
CA MET A 26 0.09 -0.12 5.02
C MET A 26 -1.24 0.20 4.33
N SER A 27 -1.31 1.35 3.67
CA SER A 27 -2.49 1.79 2.92
C SER A 27 -2.06 2.43 1.59
N LEU A 28 -2.83 2.13 0.54
CA LEU A 28 -2.70 2.74 -0.78
C LEU A 28 -4.02 3.48 -1.09
N LYS A 29 -3.91 4.77 -1.35
CA LYS A 29 -5.02 5.63 -1.77
C LYS A 29 -4.81 6.03 -3.23
N ILE A 30 -5.83 5.81 -4.05
CA ILE A 30 -5.85 6.16 -5.47
C ILE A 30 -6.81 7.34 -5.65
N ARG A 31 -6.32 8.46 -6.16
CA ARG A 31 -7.11 9.67 -6.45
C ARG A 31 -7.56 9.65 -7.90
N ASN A 32 -8.74 10.22 -8.17
CA ASN A 32 -9.32 10.32 -9.52
C ASN A 32 -9.29 8.97 -10.27
N VAL A 33 -9.90 7.95 -9.65
CA VAL A 33 -9.99 6.59 -10.21
C VAL A 33 -10.62 6.65 -11.60
N GLY A 34 -9.94 6.07 -12.58
CA GLY A 34 -10.42 5.91 -13.94
C GLY A 34 -10.27 4.46 -14.43
N PRO A 35 -10.69 4.18 -15.68
CA PRO A 35 -10.69 2.81 -16.22
C PRO A 35 -9.34 2.09 -16.15
N ALA A 36 -8.24 2.84 -16.26
CA ALA A 36 -6.88 2.32 -16.20
C ALA A 36 -6.44 1.88 -14.80
N ASP A 37 -7.19 2.22 -13.75
CA ASP A 37 -6.85 1.85 -12.37
C ASP A 37 -7.54 0.55 -11.94
N PHE A 38 -8.54 0.06 -12.66
CA PHE A 38 -9.18 -1.21 -12.36
C PHE A 38 -8.23 -2.38 -12.64
N GLY A 39 -8.24 -3.37 -11.76
CA GLY A 39 -7.32 -4.50 -11.84
C GLY A 39 -6.94 -5.05 -10.47
N SER A 40 -5.89 -5.86 -10.45
CA SER A 40 -5.41 -6.50 -9.23
C SER A 40 -4.19 -5.79 -8.67
N TYR A 41 -4.27 -5.45 -7.38
CA TYR A 41 -3.22 -4.83 -6.59
C TYR A 41 -2.62 -5.89 -5.67
N ARG A 42 -1.28 -5.96 -5.63
CA ARG A 42 -0.56 -6.87 -4.75
C ARG A 42 0.03 -6.11 -3.57
N CYS A 43 -0.42 -6.43 -2.37
CA CYS A 43 0.20 -5.99 -1.13
C CYS A 43 1.30 -6.98 -0.75
N VAL A 44 2.52 -6.52 -0.48
CA VAL A 44 3.65 -7.38 -0.11
C VAL A 44 4.19 -6.95 1.24
N ALA A 45 4.14 -7.85 2.23
CA ALA A 45 4.77 -7.69 3.53
C ALA A 45 6.08 -8.49 3.55
N LYS A 46 7.20 -7.82 3.84
CA LYS A 46 8.53 -8.41 3.81
C LYS A 46 9.31 -8.11 5.09
N ASN A 47 9.97 -9.13 5.64
CA ASN A 47 10.95 -9.00 6.71
C ASN A 47 12.21 -9.82 6.35
N SER A 48 13.16 -9.92 7.29
CA SER A 48 14.42 -10.67 7.07
C SER A 48 14.23 -12.19 6.98
N LEU A 49 13.12 -12.72 7.49
CA LEU A 49 12.81 -14.16 7.51
C LEU A 49 12.04 -14.60 6.27
N GLY A 50 11.36 -13.69 5.59
CA GLY A 50 10.61 -14.00 4.38
C GLY A 50 9.66 -12.89 3.93
N GLU A 51 8.79 -13.27 3.01
CA GLU A 51 7.74 -12.41 2.47
C GLU A 51 6.39 -13.12 2.41
N THR A 52 5.33 -12.33 2.47
CA THR A 52 3.94 -12.77 2.30
C THR A 52 3.21 -11.71 1.50
N ASP A 53 2.40 -12.13 0.54
CA ASP A 53 1.61 -11.23 -0.29
C ASP A 53 0.11 -11.51 -0.23
N GLY A 54 -0.67 -10.47 -0.56
CA GLY A 54 -2.12 -10.52 -0.66
C GLY A 54 -2.62 -9.80 -1.91
N LEU A 55 -3.57 -10.42 -2.61
CA LEU A 55 -4.17 -9.89 -3.83
C LEU A 55 -5.48 -9.15 -3.50
N ILE A 56 -5.61 -7.92 -3.98
CA ILE A 56 -6.79 -7.06 -3.82
C ILE A 56 -7.30 -6.73 -5.21
N LYS A 57 -8.58 -7.00 -5.51
CA LYS A 57 -9.19 -6.67 -6.80
C LYS A 57 -9.98 -5.37 -6.68
N LEU A 58 -9.69 -4.41 -7.56
CA LEU A 58 -10.47 -3.19 -7.73
C LEU A 58 -11.32 -3.34 -8.99
N ASP A 59 -12.63 -3.47 -8.80
CA ASP A 59 -13.62 -3.58 -9.87
C ASP A 59 -14.33 -2.25 -10.11
N GLY A 60 -14.68 -1.97 -11.37
CA GLY A 60 -15.50 -0.83 -11.78
C GLY A 60 -16.94 -1.27 -12.00
N ASN A 61 -17.89 -0.56 -11.41
CA ASN A 61 -19.32 -0.83 -11.57
C ASN A 61 -19.93 0.10 -12.62
#